data_AF-A0A1X0NP57-F1
#
_entry.id   AF-A0A1X0NP57-F1
#
_cell.length_a   1.000
_cell.length_b   1.000
_cell.length_c   1.000
_cell.angle_alpha   90.00
_cell.angle_beta   90.00
_cell.angle_gamma   90.00
#
_symmetry.space_group_name_H-M   'P 1'
#
loop_
_entity.id
_entity.type
_entity.pdbx_description
1 polymer ?
#
loop_
_entity_poly.entity_id
_entity_poly.type
_entity_poly.pdbx_seq_one_letter_code
_entity_poly.pdbx_strand_id
1 'polypeptide(L)'
;MSTIKAKILEEAVKLVPKYGFVEANLLPSTLDVLKAKGEYDNKENMANLNFVQLFPRGFPIAVVEYIVDNSNKVTHQRLEKCFNKSAIFSSIVENKELYRMGYYKPPDVKKVVEEAMLTKFNTLLPYVHHWPEAVALEWNPANVPFAIKNVAEFVDTTCYYAERMENLGTVIASGNVLLQSRVFSSFNPGVHLENKNIAHHNVSSSKTEEERFWESFSLGIPLSSSPQTSGGLVNCQWYAMRTKVAAVFSMGMLSFVGEAKMNHPETKAMVKRLTDTLL
;
A
#
# COMPACT_ATOMS: atom_id res chain seq x y z
N MET A 1 15.90 4.40 13.96
CA MET A 1 16.84 5.04 13.00
C MET A 1 17.40 6.26 13.69
N SER A 2 18.72 6.49 13.70
CA SER A 2 19.24 7.74 14.28
C SER A 2 18.68 8.93 13.50
N THR A 3 18.25 9.98 14.20
CA THR A 3 17.64 11.19 13.60
C THR A 3 18.52 11.80 12.52
N ILE A 4 19.84 11.70 12.67
CA ILE A 4 20.85 12.15 11.70
C ILE A 4 20.80 11.31 10.41
N LYS A 5 20.73 9.98 10.52
CA LYS A 5 20.70 9.09 9.35
C LYS A 5 19.48 9.35 8.47
N ALA A 6 18.31 9.54 9.08
CA ALA A 6 17.08 9.84 8.35
C ALA A 6 17.19 11.16 7.57
N LYS A 7 17.66 12.24 8.21
CA LYS A 7 17.87 13.54 7.56
C LYS A 7 18.84 13.49 6.37
N ILE A 8 19.96 12.77 6.52
CA ILE A 8 20.92 12.60 5.42
C ILE A 8 20.24 11.92 4.23
N LEU A 9 19.48 10.85 4.48
CA LEU A 9 18.80 10.12 3.41
C LEU A 9 17.69 10.96 2.76
N GLU A 10 16.90 11.70 3.54
CA GLU A 10 15.86 12.60 3.02
C GLU A 10 16.41 13.65 2.03
N GLU A 11 17.57 14.21 2.34
CA GLU A 11 18.22 15.16 1.42
C GLU A 11 18.88 14.46 0.23
N ALA A 12 19.53 13.31 0.45
CA ALA A 12 20.15 12.54 -0.62
C ALA A 12 19.14 12.14 -1.70
N VAL A 13 17.94 11.71 -1.30
CA VAL A 13 16.86 11.32 -2.22
C VAL A 13 16.48 12.46 -3.17
N LYS A 14 16.50 13.71 -2.72
CA LYS A 14 16.19 14.88 -3.57
C LYS A 14 17.24 15.12 -4.65
N LEU A 15 18.46 14.63 -4.42
CA LEU A 15 19.61 14.80 -5.31
C LEU A 15 19.79 13.64 -6.30
N VAL A 16 19.20 12.47 -6.03
CA VAL A 16 19.27 11.28 -6.91
C VAL A 16 18.89 11.57 -8.37
N PRO A 17 17.83 12.33 -8.70
CA PRO A 17 17.48 12.61 -10.10
C PRO A 17 18.57 13.35 -10.89
N LYS A 18 19.50 14.02 -10.19
CA LYS A 18 20.60 14.79 -10.80
C LYS A 18 21.93 14.05 -10.80
N TYR A 19 22.22 13.28 -9.76
CA TYR A 19 23.54 12.67 -9.54
C TYR A 19 23.54 11.14 -9.61
N GLY A 20 22.37 10.50 -9.75
CA GLY A 20 22.21 9.05 -9.70
C GLY A 20 22.58 8.45 -8.35
N PHE A 21 22.88 7.14 -8.34
CA PHE A 21 23.26 6.41 -7.14
C PHE A 21 24.78 6.27 -6.98
N VAL A 22 25.55 7.25 -7.49
CA VAL A 22 27.02 7.24 -7.44
C VAL A 22 27.52 7.90 -6.16
N GLU A 23 28.20 7.14 -5.31
CA GLU A 23 28.69 7.61 -4.00
C GLU A 23 29.57 8.87 -4.09
N ALA A 24 30.49 8.89 -5.06
CA ALA A 24 31.44 9.97 -5.26
C ALA A 24 30.79 11.36 -5.48
N ASN A 25 29.57 11.39 -6.00
CA ASN A 25 28.85 12.62 -6.29
C ASN A 25 27.72 12.89 -5.28
N LEU A 26 26.99 11.84 -4.90
CA LEU A 26 25.79 11.94 -4.08
C LEU A 26 26.13 12.32 -2.63
N LEU A 27 27.15 11.67 -2.04
CA LEU A 27 27.50 11.91 -0.63
C LEU A 27 28.04 13.33 -0.41
N PRO A 28 29.06 13.83 -1.16
CA PRO A 28 29.56 15.19 -0.97
C PRO A 28 28.47 16.24 -1.18
N SER A 29 27.68 16.10 -2.24
CA SER A 29 26.59 17.03 -2.56
C SER A 29 25.52 17.07 -1.46
N THR A 30 25.20 15.92 -0.86
CA THR A 30 24.26 15.86 0.28
C THR A 30 24.82 16.58 1.49
N LEU A 31 26.11 16.39 1.80
CA LEU A 31 26.76 17.04 2.93
C LEU A 31 26.85 18.55 2.75
N ASP A 32 27.10 19.02 1.53
CA ASP A 32 27.19 20.45 1.23
C ASP A 32 25.82 21.15 1.37
N VAL A 33 24.73 20.49 0.94
CA VAL A 33 23.36 20.99 1.14
C VAL A 33 23.00 21.04 2.63
N LEU A 34 23.37 20.03 3.40
CA LEU A 34 23.12 19.98 4.84
C LEU A 34 23.90 21.06 5.60
N LYS A 35 25.16 21.33 5.19
CA LYS A 35 25.96 22.44 5.74
C LYS A 35 25.32 23.80 5.39
N ALA A 36 24.85 23.97 4.16
CA ALA A 36 24.23 25.21 3.70
C ALA A 36 22.90 25.53 4.42
N LYS A 37 22.16 24.50 4.86
CA LYS A 37 20.90 24.67 5.61
C LYS A 37 21.08 25.08 7.07
N GLY A 38 22.31 25.18 7.58
CA GLY A 38 22.58 25.57 8.97
C GLY A 38 22.06 24.58 10.02
N GLU A 39 21.61 23.38 9.61
CA GLU A 39 21.08 22.36 10.54
C GLU A 39 22.19 21.71 11.41
N TYR A 40 23.45 22.06 11.18
CA TYR A 40 24.63 21.54 11.89
C TYR A 40 25.69 22.63 12.09
N ASP A 41 25.45 23.59 12.99
CA ASP A 41 26.47 24.59 13.38
C ASP A 41 27.60 24.01 14.27
N ASN A 42 27.42 22.81 14.83
CA ASN A 42 28.50 22.11 15.53
C ASN A 42 29.35 21.33 14.53
N LYS A 43 30.35 22.00 13.94
CA LYS A 43 31.39 21.40 13.06
C LYS A 43 32.03 20.11 13.62
N GLU A 44 32.02 19.91 14.93
CA GLU A 44 32.50 18.68 15.59
C GLU A 44 31.63 17.44 15.34
N ASN A 45 30.32 17.59 15.12
CA ASN A 45 29.43 16.43 14.93
C ASN A 45 29.58 15.79 13.55
N MET A 46 29.78 16.59 12.49
CA MET A 46 29.93 16.06 11.12
C MET A 46 31.31 15.44 10.88
N ALA A 47 32.37 16.00 11.46
CA ALA A 47 33.73 15.46 11.36
C ALA A 47 33.91 14.12 12.09
N ASN A 48 33.10 13.87 13.13
CA ASN A 48 33.10 12.64 13.93
C ASN A 48 32.07 11.60 13.47
N LEU A 49 31.28 11.85 12.42
CA LEU A 49 30.34 10.86 11.89
C LEU A 49 31.13 9.74 11.18
N ASN A 50 31.17 8.58 11.81
CA ASN A 50 31.68 7.38 11.18
C ASN A 50 30.66 6.87 10.15
N PHE A 51 30.79 7.31 8.90
CA PHE A 51 29.88 6.92 7.81
C PHE A 51 29.82 5.40 7.58
N VAL A 52 30.91 4.69 7.86
CA VAL A 52 30.96 3.22 7.79
C VAL A 52 30.03 2.60 8.85
N GLN A 53 29.90 3.22 10.03
CA GLN A 53 28.96 2.77 11.05
C GLN A 53 27.51 3.15 10.73
N LEU A 54 27.27 4.30 10.09
CA LEU A 54 25.93 4.75 9.71
C LEU A 54 25.36 3.95 8.54
N PHE A 55 26.22 3.61 7.59
CA PHE A 55 25.90 2.96 6.32
C PHE A 55 26.84 1.78 6.06
N PRO A 56 26.69 0.67 6.82
CA PRO A 56 27.64 -0.45 6.79
C PRO A 56 27.72 -1.17 5.44
N ARG A 57 26.66 -1.10 4.62
CA ARG A 57 26.62 -1.66 3.27
C ARG A 57 26.92 -0.65 2.15
N GLY A 58 27.23 0.59 2.52
CA GLY A 58 27.41 1.70 1.60
C GLY A 58 26.25 2.69 1.61
N PHE A 59 26.58 3.94 1.29
CA PHE A 59 25.62 5.03 1.26
C PHE A 59 24.60 4.91 0.12
N PRO A 60 24.98 4.57 -1.14
CA PRO A 60 24.02 4.45 -2.24
C PRO A 60 22.90 3.43 -1.97
N ILE A 61 23.24 2.24 -1.48
CA ILE A 61 22.24 1.21 -1.18
C ILE A 61 21.30 1.65 -0.06
N ALA A 62 21.79 2.40 0.94
CA ALA A 62 20.92 2.93 1.99
C ALA A 62 19.92 3.95 1.46
N VAL A 63 20.29 4.73 0.44
CA VAL A 63 19.38 5.65 -0.27
C VAL A 63 18.33 4.85 -1.07
N VAL A 64 18.74 3.80 -1.78
CA VAL A 64 17.80 2.91 -2.49
C VAL A 64 16.81 2.28 -1.52
N GLU A 65 17.29 1.67 -0.43
CA GLU A 65 16.43 1.06 0.60
C GLU A 65 15.44 2.07 1.19
N TYR A 66 15.90 3.31 1.42
CA TYR A 66 15.02 4.38 1.91
C TYR A 66 13.93 4.75 0.91
N ILE A 67 14.24 4.85 -0.39
CA ILE A 67 13.25 5.10 -1.45
C ILE A 67 12.25 3.95 -1.52
N VAL A 68 12.73 2.70 -1.47
CA VAL A 68 11.89 1.50 -1.55
C VAL A 68 10.96 1.42 -0.33
N ASP A 69 11.47 1.59 0.89
CA ASP A 69 10.68 1.62 2.13
C ASP A 69 9.63 2.74 2.09
N ASN A 70 10.00 3.95 1.67
CA ASN A 70 9.05 5.04 1.49
C ASN A 70 7.96 4.70 0.46
N SER A 71 8.33 4.10 -0.68
CA SER A 71 7.37 3.68 -1.69
C SER A 71 6.39 2.61 -1.18
N ASN A 72 6.86 1.69 -0.33
CA ASN A 72 6.03 0.68 0.32
C ASN A 72 5.04 1.35 1.28
N LYS A 73 5.50 2.29 2.10
CA LYS A 73 4.67 3.05 3.03
C LYS A 73 3.58 3.87 2.33
N VAL A 74 3.94 4.60 1.28
CA VAL A 74 2.98 5.38 0.47
C VAL A 74 1.94 4.47 -0.16
N THR A 75 2.36 3.31 -0.68
CA THR A 75 1.44 2.32 -1.24
C THR A 75 0.50 1.78 -0.16
N HIS A 76 1.02 1.38 1.00
CA HIS A 76 0.20 0.91 2.12
C HIS A 76 -0.86 1.96 2.53
N GLN A 77 -0.45 3.22 2.72
CA GLN A 77 -1.37 4.31 3.06
C GLN A 77 -2.44 4.53 1.98
N ARG A 78 -2.07 4.42 0.71
CA ARG A 78 -3.02 4.52 -0.41
C ARG A 78 -4.01 3.38 -0.40
N LEU A 79 -3.54 2.14 -0.21
CA LEU A 79 -4.41 0.97 -0.14
C LEU A 79 -5.35 1.03 1.06
N GLU A 80 -4.86 1.47 2.22
CA GLU A 80 -5.70 1.70 3.39
C GLU A 80 -6.77 2.76 3.12
N LYS A 81 -6.41 3.88 2.50
CA LYS A 81 -7.38 4.93 2.15
C LYS A 81 -8.46 4.45 1.18
N CYS A 82 -8.10 3.64 0.18
CA CYS A 82 -9.00 3.22 -0.89
C CYS A 82 -9.78 1.94 -0.57
N PHE A 83 -9.22 1.04 0.23
CA PHE A 83 -9.72 -0.32 0.44
C PHE A 83 -9.89 -0.68 1.92
N ASN A 84 -9.94 0.31 2.81
CA ASN A 84 -10.45 0.09 4.15
C ASN A 84 -11.93 -0.32 4.06
N LYS A 85 -12.29 -1.27 4.91
CA LYS A 85 -13.65 -1.74 5.16
C LYS A 85 -14.67 -0.60 5.25
N SER A 86 -14.40 0.42 6.06
CA SER A 86 -15.31 1.56 6.22
C SER A 86 -15.46 2.36 4.91
N ALA A 87 -14.36 2.65 4.22
CA ALA A 87 -14.37 3.38 2.95
C ALA A 87 -15.20 2.65 1.88
N ILE A 88 -15.12 1.31 1.84
CA ILE A 88 -15.88 0.51 0.88
C ILE A 88 -17.35 0.51 1.23
N PHE A 89 -17.71 0.29 2.49
CA PHE A 89 -19.12 0.37 2.90
C PHE A 89 -19.70 1.77 2.67
N SER A 90 -18.95 2.83 2.97
CA SER A 90 -19.34 4.20 2.61
C SER A 90 -19.59 4.33 1.11
N SER A 91 -18.70 3.81 0.25
CA SER A 91 -18.88 3.88 -1.20
C SER A 91 -20.10 3.08 -1.70
N ILE A 92 -20.44 1.96 -1.05
CA ILE A 92 -21.63 1.16 -1.39
C ILE A 92 -22.91 1.89 -0.96
N VAL A 93 -22.91 2.49 0.23
CA VAL A 93 -24.04 3.28 0.74
C VAL A 93 -24.25 4.52 -0.13
N GLU A 94 -23.19 5.23 -0.50
CA GLU A 94 -23.23 6.39 -1.38
C GLU A 94 -23.78 6.03 -2.78
N ASN A 95 -23.41 4.85 -3.29
CA ASN A 95 -23.83 4.37 -4.62
C ASN A 95 -24.98 3.35 -4.55
N LYS A 96 -25.80 3.37 -3.49
CA LYS A 96 -26.79 2.32 -3.22
C LYS A 96 -27.73 2.01 -4.38
N GLU A 97 -28.20 3.01 -5.11
CA GLU A 97 -29.14 2.82 -6.23
C GLU A 97 -28.43 2.15 -7.42
N LEU A 98 -27.22 2.59 -7.74
CA LEU A 98 -26.40 1.98 -8.79
C LEU A 98 -26.00 0.56 -8.41
N TYR A 99 -25.76 0.31 -7.12
CA TYR A 99 -25.45 -1.00 -6.58
C TYR A 99 -26.64 -1.95 -6.71
N ARG A 100 -27.85 -1.52 -6.33
CA ARG A 100 -29.10 -2.30 -6.47
C ARG A 100 -29.43 -2.64 -7.92
N MET A 101 -29.17 -1.70 -8.83
CA MET A 101 -29.35 -1.90 -10.27
C MET A 101 -28.22 -2.73 -10.92
N GLY A 102 -27.18 -3.12 -10.16
CA GLY A 102 -26.04 -3.89 -10.66
C GLY A 102 -25.03 -3.09 -11.50
N TYR A 103 -25.21 -1.77 -11.61
CA TYR A 103 -24.32 -0.86 -12.34
C TYR A 103 -23.07 -0.46 -11.54
N TYR A 104 -23.10 -0.61 -10.21
CA TYR A 104 -21.92 -0.46 -9.35
C TYR A 104 -21.50 -1.83 -8.81
N LYS A 105 -20.20 -2.15 -8.93
CA LYS A 105 -19.57 -3.31 -8.30
C LYS A 105 -18.47 -2.82 -7.36
N PRO A 106 -18.36 -3.38 -6.14
CA PRO A 106 -17.25 -3.09 -5.26
C PRO A 106 -15.90 -3.34 -5.96
N PRO A 107 -14.83 -2.68 -5.50
CA PRO A 107 -13.51 -2.87 -6.10
C PRO A 107 -13.09 -4.35 -6.07
N ASP A 108 -12.67 -4.85 -7.22
CA ASP A 108 -12.18 -6.22 -7.38
C ASP A 108 -10.72 -6.34 -6.94
N VAL A 109 -10.28 -7.58 -6.70
CA VAL A 109 -8.89 -7.99 -6.47
C VAL A 109 -7.95 -7.34 -7.48
N LYS A 110 -8.32 -7.36 -8.77
CA LYS A 110 -7.57 -6.72 -9.86
C LYS A 110 -7.32 -5.25 -9.58
N LYS A 111 -8.33 -4.53 -9.10
CA LYS A 111 -8.25 -3.10 -8.85
C LYS A 111 -7.30 -2.78 -7.70
N VAL A 112 -7.28 -3.61 -6.67
CA VAL A 112 -6.31 -3.48 -5.56
C VAL A 112 -4.89 -3.62 -6.07
N VAL A 113 -4.61 -4.67 -6.85
CA VAL A 113 -3.27 -4.94 -7.37
C VAL A 113 -2.84 -3.82 -8.33
N GLU A 114 -3.70 -3.40 -9.25
CA GLU A 114 -3.43 -2.26 -10.14
C GLU A 114 -3.10 -0.99 -9.35
N GLU A 115 -3.93 -0.63 -8.36
CA GLU A 115 -3.72 0.58 -7.55
C GLU A 115 -2.39 0.51 -6.79
N ALA A 116 -2.04 -0.66 -6.25
CA ALA A 116 -0.76 -0.88 -5.57
C ALA A 116 0.44 -0.68 -6.52
N MET A 117 0.41 -1.32 -7.69
CA MET A 117 1.50 -1.23 -8.67
C MET A 117 1.69 0.21 -9.16
N LEU A 118 0.59 0.86 -9.54
CA LEU A 118 0.62 2.22 -10.06
C LEU A 118 1.06 3.22 -8.99
N THR A 119 0.63 3.07 -7.74
CA THR A 119 1.10 3.92 -6.64
C THR A 119 2.60 3.78 -6.43
N LYS A 120 3.11 2.54 -6.45
CA LYS A 120 4.54 2.27 -6.31
C LYS A 120 5.34 2.88 -7.46
N PHE A 121 4.95 2.64 -8.72
CA PHE A 121 5.64 3.20 -9.88
C PHE A 121 5.58 4.73 -9.95
N ASN A 122 4.43 5.33 -9.62
CA ASN A 122 4.34 6.80 -9.53
C ASN A 122 5.28 7.38 -8.47
N THR A 123 5.50 6.67 -7.35
CA THR A 123 6.46 7.10 -6.32
C THR A 123 7.91 7.00 -6.79
N LEU A 124 8.20 6.04 -7.66
CA LEU A 124 9.53 5.82 -8.23
C LEU A 124 9.83 6.68 -9.47
N LEU A 125 8.81 7.30 -10.06
CA LEU A 125 8.90 8.10 -11.27
C LEU A 125 10.02 9.15 -11.25
N PRO A 126 10.29 9.90 -10.16
CA PRO A 126 11.38 10.86 -10.13
C PRO A 126 12.78 10.24 -10.32
N TYR A 127 12.92 8.93 -10.07
CA TYR A 127 14.20 8.22 -10.07
C TYR A 127 14.36 7.28 -11.27
N VAL A 128 13.36 7.20 -12.17
CA VAL A 128 13.29 6.17 -13.22
C VAL A 128 14.55 6.09 -14.07
N HIS A 129 15.16 7.22 -14.42
CA HIS A 129 16.38 7.27 -15.24
C HIS A 129 17.59 6.60 -14.57
N HIS A 130 17.66 6.62 -13.24
CA HIS A 130 18.73 6.00 -12.46
C HIS A 130 18.28 4.72 -11.77
N TRP A 131 17.02 4.30 -11.96
CA TRP A 131 16.50 3.08 -11.34
C TRP A 131 17.21 1.79 -11.81
N PRO A 132 17.72 1.65 -13.05
CA PRO A 132 18.58 0.52 -13.40
C PRO A 132 19.80 0.37 -12.48
N GLU A 133 20.42 1.49 -12.06
CA GLU A 133 21.56 1.49 -11.14
C GLU A 133 21.12 1.02 -9.74
N ALA A 134 19.96 1.49 -9.27
CA ALA A 134 19.37 1.04 -8.01
C ALA A 134 19.12 -0.47 -8.01
N VAL A 135 18.55 -1.00 -9.09
CA VAL A 135 18.31 -2.44 -9.26
C VAL A 135 19.63 -3.21 -9.21
N ALA A 136 20.68 -2.73 -9.91
CA ALA A 136 21.99 -3.37 -9.85
C ALA A 136 22.59 -3.38 -8.42
N LEU A 137 22.38 -2.32 -7.63
CA LEU A 137 22.78 -2.27 -6.23
C LEU A 137 22.01 -3.28 -5.36
N GLU A 138 20.70 -3.43 -5.56
CA GLU A 138 19.85 -4.39 -4.84
C GLU A 138 20.22 -5.85 -5.12
N TRP A 139 20.60 -6.16 -6.37
CA TRP A 139 20.98 -7.51 -6.79
C TRP A 139 22.41 -7.93 -6.43
N ASN A 140 23.20 -7.04 -5.83
CA ASN A 140 24.47 -7.45 -5.23
C ASN A 140 24.20 -8.50 -4.13
N PRO A 141 24.89 -9.65 -4.10
CA PRO A 141 24.65 -10.72 -3.12
C PRO A 141 24.57 -10.26 -1.65
N ALA A 142 25.33 -9.24 -1.27
CA ALA A 142 25.31 -8.68 0.09
C ALA A 142 24.01 -7.92 0.44
N ASN A 143 23.27 -7.47 -0.57
CA ASN A 143 22.07 -6.64 -0.46
C ASN A 143 20.78 -7.42 -0.76
N VAL A 144 20.86 -8.50 -1.55
CA VAL A 144 19.71 -9.33 -1.98
C VAL A 144 18.76 -9.71 -0.84
N PRO A 145 19.20 -10.17 0.35
CA PRO A 145 18.28 -10.51 1.43
C PRO A 145 17.40 -9.33 1.89
N PHE A 146 17.95 -8.11 1.84
CA PHE A 146 17.24 -6.89 2.25
C PHE A 146 16.30 -6.41 1.16
N ALA A 147 16.73 -6.47 -0.11
CA ALA A 147 15.88 -6.19 -1.26
C ALA A 147 14.68 -7.15 -1.33
N ILE A 148 14.92 -8.46 -1.17
CA ILE A 148 13.85 -9.47 -1.14
C ILE A 148 12.88 -9.21 0.00
N LYS A 149 13.37 -8.85 1.20
CA LYS A 149 12.50 -8.49 2.32
C LYS A 149 11.58 -7.33 1.95
N ASN A 150 12.11 -6.25 1.38
CA ASN A 150 11.33 -5.08 0.99
C ASN A 150 10.29 -5.41 -0.10
N VAL A 151 10.64 -6.26 -1.07
CA VAL A 151 9.71 -6.74 -2.09
C VAL A 151 8.63 -7.62 -1.46
N ALA A 152 8.98 -8.52 -0.55
CA ALA A 152 8.04 -9.39 0.14
C ALA A 152 7.05 -8.57 0.99
N GLU A 153 7.51 -7.55 1.71
CA GLU A 153 6.63 -6.65 2.49
C GLU A 153 5.60 -5.92 1.60
N PHE A 154 6.03 -5.47 0.41
CA PHE A 154 5.12 -4.87 -0.57
C PHE A 154 4.09 -5.89 -1.07
N VAL A 155 4.56 -7.06 -1.52
CA VAL A 155 3.69 -8.13 -2.03
C VAL A 155 2.69 -8.58 -0.97
N ASP A 156 3.13 -8.75 0.28
CA ASP A 156 2.30 -9.16 1.41
C ASP A 156 1.23 -8.13 1.72
N THR A 157 1.61 -6.85 1.73
CA THR A 157 0.67 -5.74 1.91
C THR A 157 -0.38 -5.78 0.80
N THR A 158 0.02 -5.91 -0.46
CA THR A 158 -0.93 -6.00 -1.59
C THR A 158 -1.83 -7.23 -1.50
N CYS A 159 -1.28 -8.40 -1.18
CA CYS A 159 -2.05 -9.64 -1.02
C CYS A 159 -3.08 -9.52 0.11
N TYR A 160 -2.70 -8.87 1.21
CA TYR A 160 -3.58 -8.61 2.35
C TYR A 160 -4.81 -7.77 1.95
N TYR A 161 -4.65 -6.69 1.18
CA TYR A 161 -5.79 -5.92 0.68
C TYR A 161 -6.56 -6.68 -0.41
N ALA A 162 -5.89 -7.48 -1.22
CA ALA A 162 -6.52 -8.24 -2.28
C ALA A 162 -7.44 -9.33 -1.73
N GLU A 163 -6.95 -10.15 -0.79
CA GLU A 163 -7.75 -11.15 -0.10
C GLU A 163 -8.89 -10.50 0.70
N ARG A 164 -8.63 -9.32 1.28
CA ARG A 164 -9.69 -8.52 1.90
C ARG A 164 -10.84 -8.23 0.94
N MET A 165 -10.54 -7.88 -0.31
CA MET A 165 -11.58 -7.57 -1.30
C MET A 165 -12.31 -8.81 -1.76
N GLU A 166 -11.60 -9.92 -1.96
CA GLU A 166 -12.20 -11.21 -2.30
C GLU A 166 -13.21 -11.65 -1.22
N ASN A 167 -12.79 -11.64 0.04
CA ASN A 167 -13.64 -11.98 1.18
C ASN A 167 -14.79 -10.98 1.34
N LEU A 168 -14.53 -9.69 1.17
CA LEU A 168 -15.59 -8.68 1.27
C LEU A 168 -16.66 -8.88 0.18
N GLY A 169 -16.29 -9.27 -1.04
CA GLY A 169 -17.24 -9.61 -2.09
C GLY A 169 -18.20 -10.73 -1.66
N THR A 170 -17.68 -11.81 -1.06
CA THR A 170 -18.52 -12.92 -0.55
C THR A 170 -19.41 -12.49 0.61
N VAL A 171 -18.89 -11.65 1.50
CA VAL A 171 -19.60 -11.11 2.66
C VAL A 171 -20.73 -10.18 2.23
N ILE A 172 -20.47 -9.29 1.27
CA ILE A 172 -21.50 -8.40 0.73
C ILE A 172 -22.59 -9.21 0.03
N ALA A 173 -22.23 -10.22 -0.77
CA ALA A 173 -23.22 -11.09 -1.41
C ALA A 173 -24.13 -11.77 -0.38
N SER A 174 -23.54 -12.27 0.71
CA SER A 174 -24.28 -12.88 1.82
C SER A 174 -25.15 -11.87 2.59
N GLY A 175 -24.60 -10.68 2.87
CA GLY A 175 -25.32 -9.59 3.53
C GLY A 175 -26.49 -9.08 2.71
N ASN A 176 -26.36 -9.03 1.38
CA ASN A 176 -27.46 -8.68 0.47
C ASN A 176 -28.63 -9.66 0.56
N VAL A 177 -28.35 -10.97 0.63
CA VAL A 177 -29.39 -12.00 0.82
C VAL A 177 -30.10 -11.79 2.17
N LEU A 178 -29.35 -11.49 3.23
CA LEU A 178 -29.91 -11.21 4.55
C LEU A 178 -30.75 -9.93 4.56
N LEU A 179 -30.29 -8.85 3.93
CA LEU A 179 -31.06 -7.62 3.80
C LEU A 179 -32.35 -7.85 3.02
N GLN A 180 -32.31 -8.58 1.90
CA GLN A 180 -33.51 -8.94 1.14
C GLN A 180 -34.46 -9.75 2.02
N SER A 181 -33.99 -10.75 2.77
CA SER A 181 -34.84 -11.52 3.68
C SER A 181 -35.49 -10.65 4.76
N ARG A 182 -34.79 -9.64 5.30
CA ARG A 182 -35.33 -8.68 6.29
C ARG A 182 -36.34 -7.70 5.68
N VAL A 183 -36.23 -7.39 4.39
CA VAL A 183 -37.24 -6.58 3.69
C VAL A 183 -38.51 -7.39 3.44
N PHE A 184 -38.40 -8.72 3.25
CA PHE A 184 -39.55 -9.62 3.09
C PHE A 184 -40.15 -10.13 4.41
N SER A 185 -39.36 -10.20 5.48
CA SER A 185 -39.83 -10.45 6.84
C SER A 185 -39.85 -9.13 7.60
N SER A 186 -41.01 -8.51 7.76
CA SER A 186 -41.21 -7.39 8.70
C SER A 186 -40.92 -7.84 10.13
N PHE A 187 -39.64 -7.95 10.48
CA PHE A 187 -39.16 -8.30 11.80
C PHE A 187 -38.94 -7.00 12.56
N ASN A 188 -39.89 -6.69 13.44
CA ASN A 188 -39.89 -5.54 14.32
C ASN A 188 -38.78 -5.75 15.39
N PRO A 189 -37.62 -5.05 15.37
CA PRO A 189 -36.61 -5.19 16.41
C PRO A 189 -36.99 -4.25 17.55
N GLY A 190 -38.16 -4.49 18.15
CA GLY A 190 -38.78 -3.62 19.15
C GLY A 190 -38.95 -4.28 20.52
N VAL A 191 -38.26 -5.39 20.81
CA VAL A 191 -38.36 -6.05 22.11
C VAL A 191 -36.96 -6.41 22.59
N HIS A 192 -36.57 -5.85 23.73
CA HIS A 192 -35.28 -5.94 24.41
C HIS A 192 -34.23 -4.86 24.09
N LEU A 193 -34.59 -3.59 24.31
CA LEU A 193 -33.73 -2.71 25.12
C LEU A 193 -34.56 -1.55 25.68
N GLU A 194 -35.34 -1.82 26.72
CA GLU A 194 -35.96 -0.75 27.51
C GLU A 194 -34.94 -0.12 28.47
N ASN A 195 -35.00 1.21 28.51
CA ASN A 195 -34.58 2.12 29.57
C ASN A 195 -33.08 2.37 29.81
N LYS A 196 -32.60 3.49 29.25
CA LYS A 196 -32.08 4.60 30.06
C LYS A 196 -32.14 5.95 29.34
N ASN A 197 -32.67 6.93 30.07
CA ASN A 197 -32.95 8.33 29.73
C ASN A 197 -31.78 9.12 29.14
N ILE A 198 -32.07 10.14 28.30
CA ILE A 198 -31.80 11.59 28.52
C ILE A 198 -31.86 12.35 27.17
N ALA A 199 -32.50 13.51 27.22
CA ALA A 199 -32.72 14.45 26.15
C ALA A 199 -31.48 15.28 25.74
N HIS A 200 -31.60 15.89 24.55
CA HIS A 200 -30.92 17.06 23.99
C HIS A 200 -29.64 16.91 23.14
N HIS A 201 -29.80 17.47 21.93
CA HIS A 201 -28.81 18.06 21.00
C HIS A 201 -27.73 17.16 20.39
N ASN A 202 -27.91 16.78 19.12
CA ASN A 202 -27.32 17.52 18.01
C ASN A 202 -27.73 16.92 16.66
N VAL A 203 -27.75 17.77 15.64
CA VAL A 203 -27.97 17.42 14.23
C VAL A 203 -26.87 16.45 13.79
N SER A 204 -27.16 15.15 13.80
CA SER A 204 -26.44 14.15 13.03
C SER A 204 -27.46 13.39 12.20
N SER A 205 -27.30 13.39 10.89
CA SER A 205 -28.12 12.66 9.92
C SER A 205 -28.48 11.27 10.47
N SER A 206 -29.78 10.99 10.63
CA SER A 206 -30.22 9.70 11.14
C SER A 206 -29.79 8.60 10.18
N LYS A 207 -28.80 7.78 10.58
CA LYS A 207 -28.35 6.64 9.79
C LYS A 207 -29.53 5.73 9.45
N THR A 208 -29.63 5.35 8.18
CA THR A 208 -30.66 4.43 7.70
C THR A 208 -30.52 3.05 8.36
N GLU A 209 -31.60 2.26 8.43
CA GLU A 209 -31.54 0.92 9.03
C GLU A 209 -30.55 0.00 8.28
N GLU A 210 -30.41 0.19 6.97
CA GLU A 210 -29.43 -0.48 6.12
C GLU A 210 -28.00 -0.10 6.52
N GLU A 211 -27.72 1.19 6.78
CA GLU A 211 -26.41 1.65 7.26
C GLU A 211 -26.05 1.03 8.61
N ARG A 212 -27.00 0.97 9.56
CA ARG A 212 -26.76 0.34 10.88
C ARG A 212 -26.52 -1.16 10.76
N PHE A 213 -27.24 -1.83 9.86
CA PHE A 213 -27.01 -3.23 9.55
C PHE A 213 -25.60 -3.44 9.02
N TRP A 214 -25.17 -2.68 8.01
CA TRP A 214 -23.84 -2.83 7.43
C TRP A 214 -22.74 -2.51 8.42
N GLU A 215 -22.89 -1.48 9.25
CA GLU A 215 -21.94 -1.18 10.33
C GLU A 215 -21.80 -2.38 11.29
N SER A 216 -22.92 -2.91 11.78
CA SER A 216 -22.92 -4.04 12.72
C SER A 216 -22.42 -5.34 12.10
N PHE A 217 -22.84 -5.63 10.86
CA PHE A 217 -22.46 -6.82 10.11
C PHE A 217 -20.97 -6.78 9.75
N SER A 218 -20.46 -5.60 9.43
CA SER A 218 -19.05 -5.41 9.16
C SER A 218 -18.22 -5.76 10.41
N LEU A 219 -18.55 -5.29 11.61
CA LEU A 219 -17.72 -5.49 12.81
C LEU A 219 -17.44 -6.97 13.15
N GLY A 220 -18.35 -7.89 12.80
CA GLY A 220 -18.22 -9.31 13.14
C GLY A 220 -17.30 -10.14 12.23
N ILE A 221 -16.84 -9.63 11.09
CA ILE A 221 -16.22 -10.46 10.04
C ILE A 221 -14.74 -10.13 9.84
N PRO A 222 -13.81 -11.06 10.14
CA PRO A 222 -12.42 -10.93 9.72
C PRO A 222 -12.34 -11.11 8.20
N LEU A 223 -11.80 -10.11 7.49
CA LEU A 223 -11.80 -10.08 6.03
C LEU A 223 -10.47 -10.54 5.41
N SER A 224 -9.43 -10.79 6.19
CA SER A 224 -8.11 -11.20 5.68
C SER A 224 -7.58 -12.35 6.52
N SER A 225 -7.06 -13.39 5.88
CA SER A 225 -6.41 -14.49 6.57
C SER A 225 -4.91 -14.23 6.71
N SER A 226 -4.29 -14.91 7.66
CA SER A 226 -2.85 -14.93 7.82
C SER A 226 -2.24 -15.97 6.86
N PRO A 227 -0.95 -15.89 6.51
CA PRO A 227 -0.22 -16.98 5.83
C PRO A 227 -0.38 -18.37 6.50
N GLN A 228 -0.85 -18.41 7.74
CA GLN A 228 -1.18 -19.63 8.47
C GLN A 228 -2.70 -19.80 8.59
N THR A 229 -3.20 -20.98 8.23
CA THR A 229 -4.55 -21.39 8.62
C THR A 229 -4.55 -21.82 10.09
N SER A 230 -5.71 -21.70 10.76
CA SER A 230 -5.93 -22.28 12.08
C SER A 230 -5.54 -23.77 12.06
N GLY A 231 -4.48 -24.14 12.79
CA GLY A 231 -3.97 -25.51 12.85
C GLY A 231 -2.57 -25.74 12.25
N GLY A 232 -1.85 -24.70 11.83
CA GLY A 232 -0.44 -24.79 11.41
C GLY A 232 -0.23 -25.32 9.98
N LEU A 233 -1.31 -25.48 9.20
CA LEU A 233 -1.25 -25.83 7.78
C LEU A 233 -0.98 -24.57 6.94
N VAL A 234 -0.07 -24.72 5.96
CA VAL A 234 0.32 -23.68 5.02
C VAL A 234 -0.85 -23.35 4.09
N ASN A 235 -1.21 -22.07 3.98
CA ASN A 235 -2.25 -21.64 3.05
C ASN A 235 -1.68 -21.58 1.61
N CYS A 236 -1.80 -22.66 0.84
CA CYS A 236 -1.29 -22.71 -0.55
C CYS A 236 -1.90 -21.61 -1.44
N GLN A 237 -3.14 -21.20 -1.21
CA GLN A 237 -3.79 -20.12 -1.95
C GLN A 237 -3.12 -18.78 -1.68
N TRP A 238 -2.71 -18.53 -0.43
CA TRP A 238 -1.94 -17.33 -0.06
C TRP A 238 -0.60 -17.24 -0.80
N TYR A 239 0.15 -18.36 -0.89
CA TYR A 239 1.42 -18.39 -1.62
C TYR A 239 1.24 -18.30 -3.14
N ALA A 240 0.17 -18.87 -3.69
CA ALA A 240 -0.20 -18.68 -5.09
C ALA A 240 -0.49 -17.21 -5.38
N MET A 241 -1.23 -16.53 -4.49
CA MET A 241 -1.53 -15.10 -4.63
C MET A 241 -0.27 -14.23 -4.56
N ARG A 242 0.62 -14.50 -3.59
CA ARG A 242 1.94 -13.85 -3.50
C ARG A 242 2.73 -13.98 -4.80
N THR A 243 2.75 -15.18 -5.37
CA THR A 243 3.49 -15.44 -6.62
C THR A 243 2.90 -14.66 -7.79
N LYS A 244 1.56 -14.62 -7.91
CA LYS A 244 0.87 -13.83 -8.94
C LYS A 244 1.18 -12.34 -8.79
N VAL A 245 1.03 -11.77 -7.59
CA VAL A 245 1.30 -10.36 -7.31
C VAL A 245 2.77 -10.01 -7.55
N ALA A 246 3.71 -10.87 -7.12
CA ALA A 246 5.13 -10.70 -7.39
C ALA A 246 5.43 -10.71 -8.89
N ALA A 247 4.80 -11.61 -9.67
CA ALA A 247 4.95 -11.65 -11.12
C ALA A 247 4.46 -10.36 -11.79
N VAL A 248 3.30 -9.84 -11.38
CA VAL A 248 2.79 -8.54 -11.86
C VAL A 248 3.79 -7.42 -11.54
N PHE A 249 4.29 -7.38 -10.30
CA PHE A 249 5.25 -6.37 -9.86
C PHE A 249 6.56 -6.42 -10.67
N SER A 250 7.17 -7.60 -10.79
CA SER A 250 8.45 -7.78 -11.48
C SER A 250 8.36 -7.43 -12.96
N MET A 251 7.33 -7.92 -13.67
CA MET A 251 7.13 -7.59 -15.09
C MET A 251 6.76 -6.12 -15.28
N GLY A 252 5.90 -5.58 -14.42
CA GLY A 252 5.57 -4.16 -14.41
C GLY A 252 6.79 -3.28 -14.18
N MET A 253 7.68 -3.67 -13.26
CA MET A 253 8.94 -2.96 -13.00
C MET A 253 9.88 -2.98 -14.20
N LEU A 254 10.00 -4.13 -14.89
CA LEU A 254 10.79 -4.22 -16.11
C LEU A 254 10.26 -3.29 -17.21
N SER A 255 8.94 -3.25 -17.39
CA SER A 255 8.31 -2.30 -18.33
C SER A 255 8.52 -0.85 -17.89
N PHE A 256 8.36 -0.56 -16.59
CA PHE A 256 8.52 0.77 -16.03
C PHE A 256 9.92 1.33 -16.28
N VAL A 257 10.95 0.51 -16.07
CA VAL A 257 12.35 0.90 -16.31
C VAL A 257 12.67 1.02 -17.80
N GLY A 258 12.04 0.20 -18.65
CA GLY A 258 12.28 0.21 -20.10
C GLY A 258 11.51 1.28 -20.87
N GLU A 259 10.51 1.92 -20.26
CA GLU A 259 9.62 2.85 -20.95
C GLU A 259 10.18 4.28 -20.92
N ALA A 260 10.44 4.84 -22.11
CA ALA A 260 10.93 6.21 -22.24
C ALA A 260 9.82 7.28 -22.22
N LYS A 261 8.54 6.88 -22.35
CA LYS A 261 7.41 7.81 -22.49
C LYS A 261 7.00 8.42 -21.15
N MET A 262 6.75 9.72 -21.16
CA MET A 262 6.14 10.42 -20.02
C MET A 262 4.79 9.78 -19.66
N ASN A 263 4.50 9.66 -18.36
CA ASN A 263 3.28 9.03 -17.79
C ASN A 263 3.12 7.51 -17.96
N HIS A 264 4.10 6.84 -18.58
CA HIS A 264 4.25 5.38 -18.63
C HIS A 264 2.97 4.61 -19.04
N PRO A 265 2.32 4.98 -20.17
CA PRO A 265 1.10 4.31 -20.65
C PRO A 265 1.29 2.81 -20.94
N GLU A 266 2.47 2.39 -21.41
CA GLU A 266 2.74 0.98 -21.73
C GLU A 266 2.84 0.15 -20.45
N THR A 267 3.49 0.69 -19.42
CA THR A 267 3.54 0.10 -18.07
C THR A 267 2.14 -0.06 -17.49
N LYS A 268 1.29 0.98 -17.62
CA LYS A 268 -0.12 0.91 -17.17
C LYS A 268 -0.90 -0.17 -17.91
N ALA A 269 -0.73 -0.25 -19.23
CA ALA A 269 -1.37 -1.28 -20.04
C ALA A 269 -0.85 -2.68 -19.72
N MET A 270 0.45 -2.83 -19.44
CA MET A 270 1.06 -4.10 -19.04
C MET A 270 0.51 -4.55 -17.69
N VAL A 271 0.50 -3.68 -16.67
CA VAL A 271 -0.05 -4.01 -15.35
C VAL A 271 -1.49 -4.49 -15.49
N LYS A 272 -2.33 -3.76 -16.24
CA LYS A 272 -3.73 -4.14 -16.48
C LYS A 272 -3.86 -5.49 -17.19
N ARG A 273 -3.05 -5.74 -18.22
CA ARG A 273 -3.08 -7.03 -18.93
C ARG A 273 -2.65 -8.19 -18.04
N LEU A 274 -1.65 -7.97 -17.19
CA LEU A 274 -1.15 -8.99 -16.27
C LEU A 274 -2.16 -9.28 -15.16
N THR A 275 -2.80 -8.26 -14.59
CA THR A 275 -3.89 -8.45 -13.63
C THR A 275 -5.07 -9.15 -14.26
N ASP A 276 -5.42 -8.85 -15.51
CA ASP A 276 -6.51 -9.54 -16.23
C ASP A 276 -6.22 -11.01 -16.52
N THR A 277 -4.94 -11.39 -16.64
CA THR A 277 -4.53 -12.76 -16.98
C THR A 277 -4.27 -13.61 -15.74
N LEU A 278 -3.71 -13.02 -14.68
CA LEU A 278 -3.22 -13.76 -13.51
C LEU A 278 -4.22 -13.78 -12.34
N LEU A 279 -5.09 -12.78 -12.23
CA LEU A 279 -6.04 -12.60 -11.13
C LEU A 279 -7.47 -12.82 -11.64
#